data_AF-A0A8B4RAI6-F1
#
_entry.id   AF-A0A8B4RAI6-F1
#
_cell.length_a   1.000
_cell.length_b   1.000
_cell.length_c   1.000
_cell.angle_alpha   90.00
_cell.angle_beta   90.00
_cell.angle_gamma   90.00
#
_symmetry.space_group_name_H-M   'P 1'
#
loop_
_entity.id
_entity.type
_entity.pdbx_description
1 polymer ?
#
loop_
_entity_poly.entity_id
_entity_poly.type
_entity_poly.pdbx_seq_one_letter_code
_entity_poly.pdbx_strand_id
1 'polypeptide(L)'
;MFDADNEKVANETVEVEIKGLFDGHNSGGVSAAQELYENTLITDVHSAAKVYGNTEDTAVYQDATFFVKGDKNLDSVIKDLGKLDINWREYNLIKSSSNYPALQQSISGIYSISNKLFVGSLIFAGVVVSLLLFLWMNARKKEIAVLLSLGISKLEIFGQFIIEMVFISIPALLGSYFLAQYTADKLGNNILNKVTGDIAKQIARQSASSQLGGGAEAEGFNKTLSGLDINVLPKFIIYVVIFMSFVLLVSLILSSIYTLRKNPKELLIDNN
;
A
#
# COMPACT_ATOMS: atom_id res chain seq x y z
N MET A 1 0.46 45.82 -19.46
CA MET A 1 0.33 44.36 -19.29
C MET A 1 -1.12 44.04 -19.57
N PHE A 2 -1.38 43.21 -20.59
CA PHE A 2 -2.72 42.66 -20.81
C PHE A 2 -2.81 41.41 -19.94
N ASP A 3 -3.64 41.47 -18.89
CA ASP A 3 -4.11 40.26 -18.26
C ASP A 3 -5.18 39.67 -19.19
N ALA A 4 -4.90 38.49 -19.76
CA ALA A 4 -5.81 37.82 -20.69
C ALA A 4 -7.14 37.45 -20.02
N ASP A 5 -7.12 37.28 -18.69
CA ASP A 5 -8.28 36.83 -17.92
C ASP A 5 -9.16 38.02 -17.46
N ASN A 6 -8.66 39.26 -17.56
CA ASN A 6 -9.46 40.47 -17.30
C ASN A 6 -10.25 40.91 -18.54
N GLU A 7 -11.08 40.02 -19.08
CA GLU A 7 -11.90 40.27 -20.28
C GLU A 7 -12.84 41.47 -20.11
N LYS A 8 -13.29 41.73 -18.87
CA LYS A 8 -14.19 42.84 -18.53
C LYS A 8 -13.47 44.18 -18.35
N VAL A 9 -12.13 44.20 -18.41
CA VAL A 9 -11.32 45.38 -18.08
C VAL A 9 -11.72 45.96 -16.73
N ALA A 10 -11.97 45.08 -15.76
CA ALA A 10 -12.34 45.44 -14.41
C ALA A 10 -11.20 46.25 -13.77
N ASN A 11 -11.58 47.29 -13.02
CA ASN A 11 -10.67 48.15 -12.26
C ASN A 11 -11.13 48.21 -10.79
N GLU A 12 -11.53 47.05 -10.27
CA GLU A 12 -12.00 46.90 -8.91
C GLU A 12 -10.80 46.85 -7.96
N THR A 13 -10.95 47.48 -6.79
CA THR A 13 -9.96 47.39 -5.72
C THR A 13 -10.58 46.66 -4.54
N VAL A 14 -9.98 45.54 -4.15
CA VAL A 14 -10.45 44.72 -3.03
C VAL A 14 -9.41 44.77 -1.92
N GLU A 15 -9.82 45.26 -0.75
CA GLU A 15 -8.99 45.21 0.45
C GLU A 15 -9.14 43.85 1.13
N VAL A 16 -8.00 43.19 1.40
CA VAL A 16 -7.95 41.86 2.00
C VAL A 16 -6.98 41.83 3.18
N GLU A 17 -7.28 40.97 4.16
CA GLU A 17 -6.39 40.74 5.31
C GLU A 17 -5.44 39.58 5.02
N ILE A 18 -4.14 39.77 5.23
CA ILE A 18 -3.15 38.70 5.11
C ILE A 18 -3.34 37.73 6.29
N LYS A 19 -3.87 36.53 6.00
CA LYS A 19 -4.08 35.46 7.00
C LYS A 19 -2.83 34.62 7.27
N GLY A 20 -1.87 34.62 6.36
CA GLY A 20 -0.65 33.85 6.49
C GLY A 20 0.27 34.02 5.29
N LEU A 21 1.47 33.46 5.41
CA LEU A 21 2.45 33.36 4.32
C LEU A 21 2.71 31.88 4.08
N PHE A 22 2.82 31.48 2.82
CA PHE A 22 3.28 30.15 2.43
C PHE A 22 4.72 30.24 1.96
N ASP A 23 5.43 29.13 2.09
CA ASP A 23 6.79 28.98 1.60
C ASP A 23 6.81 28.06 0.39
N GLY A 24 7.61 28.42 -0.61
CA GLY A 24 7.77 27.69 -1.86
C GLY A 24 9.11 28.04 -2.48
N HIS A 25 9.91 27.03 -2.77
CA HIS A 25 11.25 27.22 -3.33
C HIS A 25 11.32 26.60 -4.71
N ASN A 26 11.56 27.44 -5.72
CA ASN A 26 11.85 26.94 -7.05
C ASN A 26 13.20 26.21 -7.03
N SER A 27 13.16 24.92 -7.32
CA SER A 27 14.36 24.08 -7.43
C SER A 27 14.94 24.07 -8.86
N GLY A 28 14.23 24.67 -9.83
CA GLY A 28 14.62 24.80 -11.23
C GLY A 28 14.56 26.25 -11.74
N GLY A 29 15.00 26.47 -12.98
CA GLY A 29 14.89 27.77 -13.63
C GLY A 29 13.44 28.12 -13.93
N VAL A 30 13.07 29.37 -13.68
CA VAL A 30 11.72 29.88 -13.89
C VAL A 30 11.58 30.43 -15.31
N SER A 31 10.56 29.98 -16.04
CA SER A 31 10.30 30.35 -17.43
C SER A 31 9.14 31.35 -17.59
N ALA A 32 8.22 31.39 -16.60
CA ALA A 32 7.05 32.26 -16.59
C ALA A 32 6.84 32.89 -15.21
N ALA A 33 6.20 34.06 -15.16
CA ALA A 33 5.95 34.77 -13.89
C ALA A 33 5.05 33.97 -12.93
N GLN A 34 4.17 33.13 -13.47
CA GLN A 34 3.29 32.23 -12.74
C GLN A 34 4.05 31.13 -11.98
N GLU A 35 5.30 30.84 -12.35
CA GLU A 35 6.13 29.86 -11.65
C GLU A 35 6.82 30.46 -10.42
N LEU A 36 6.78 31.78 -10.21
CA LEU A 36 7.37 32.45 -9.04
C LEU A 36 6.44 32.35 -7.83
N TYR A 37 6.83 31.57 -6.84
CA TYR A 37 6.10 31.43 -5.58
C TYR A 37 5.95 32.77 -4.85
N GLU A 38 6.98 33.62 -4.91
CA GLU A 38 7.04 34.92 -4.24
C GLU A 38 6.01 35.92 -4.77
N ASN A 39 5.50 35.69 -5.99
CA ASN A 39 4.50 36.52 -6.65
C ASN A 39 3.12 35.85 -6.74
N THR A 40 2.91 34.75 -6.03
CA THR A 40 1.63 34.04 -6.02
C THR A 40 0.80 34.47 -4.82
N LEU A 41 -0.43 34.94 -5.09
CA LEU A 41 -1.42 35.26 -4.07
C LEU A 41 -2.49 34.18 -4.08
N ILE A 42 -2.78 33.61 -2.92
CA ILE A 42 -3.87 32.66 -2.74
C ILE A 42 -4.96 33.36 -1.92
N THR A 43 -6.16 33.42 -2.48
CA THR A 43 -7.32 34.06 -1.85
C THR A 43 -8.55 33.18 -2.01
N ASP A 44 -9.61 33.53 -1.30
CA ASP A 44 -10.90 32.87 -1.44
C ASP A 44 -11.58 33.24 -2.77
N VAL A 45 -12.54 32.42 -3.15
CA VAL A 45 -13.25 32.55 -4.42
C VAL A 45 -14.00 33.88 -4.55
N HIS A 46 -14.58 34.38 -3.46
CA HIS A 46 -15.32 35.65 -3.45
C HIS A 46 -14.42 36.83 -3.78
N SER A 47 -13.27 36.91 -3.10
CA SER A 47 -12.28 37.96 -3.30
C SER A 47 -11.70 37.92 -4.71
N ALA A 48 -11.38 36.73 -5.22
CA ALA A 48 -10.90 36.54 -6.60
C ALA A 48 -11.95 36.99 -7.63
N ALA A 49 -13.22 36.60 -7.47
CA ALA A 49 -14.29 36.99 -8.38
C ALA A 49 -14.45 38.52 -8.43
N LYS A 50 -14.42 39.20 -7.28
CA LYS A 50 -14.58 40.65 -7.20
C LYS A 50 -13.50 41.43 -7.91
N VAL A 51 -12.23 41.01 -7.84
CA VAL A 51 -11.11 41.70 -8.52
C VAL A 51 -11.34 41.75 -10.04
N TYR A 52 -11.97 40.72 -10.60
CA TYR A 52 -12.35 40.65 -12.01
C TYR A 52 -13.74 41.23 -12.32
N GLY A 53 -14.37 41.93 -11.38
CA GLY A 53 -15.72 42.51 -11.56
C GLY A 53 -16.83 41.45 -11.67
N ASN A 54 -16.61 40.27 -11.08
CA ASN A 54 -17.57 39.17 -11.04
C ASN A 54 -18.13 38.98 -9.62
N THR A 55 -19.29 38.34 -9.56
CA THR A 55 -19.81 37.65 -8.37
C THR A 55 -19.49 36.16 -8.45
N GLU A 56 -19.55 35.43 -7.33
CA GLU A 56 -19.31 33.98 -7.30
C GLU A 56 -20.18 33.19 -8.30
N ASP A 57 -21.41 33.65 -8.56
CA ASP A 57 -22.34 33.01 -9.49
C ASP A 57 -22.03 33.29 -10.97
N THR A 58 -21.28 34.36 -11.23
CA THR A 58 -20.96 34.84 -12.60
C THR A 58 -19.51 34.59 -12.99
N ALA A 59 -18.68 34.17 -12.04
CA ALA A 59 -17.28 33.86 -12.28
C ALA A 59 -17.16 32.54 -13.06
N VAL A 60 -16.24 32.50 -14.01
CA VAL A 60 -15.89 31.27 -14.71
C VAL A 60 -14.77 30.59 -13.92
N TYR A 61 -15.04 29.40 -13.40
CA TYR A 61 -14.04 28.59 -12.71
C TYR A 61 -13.31 27.71 -13.72
N GLN A 62 -11.98 27.78 -13.69
CA GLN A 62 -11.13 27.02 -14.60
C GLN A 62 -11.13 25.52 -14.24
N ASP A 63 -10.95 25.21 -12.94
CA ASP A 63 -10.82 23.83 -12.45
C ASP A 63 -11.61 23.59 -11.16
N ALA A 64 -12.05 22.35 -10.98
CA ALA A 64 -12.62 21.85 -9.73
C ALA A 64 -11.89 20.57 -9.28
N THR A 65 -11.27 20.62 -8.10
CA THR A 65 -10.49 19.49 -7.56
C THR A 65 -11.31 18.70 -6.54
N PHE A 66 -11.39 17.38 -6.74
CA PHE A 66 -12.07 16.46 -5.83
C PHE A 66 -11.09 15.43 -5.26
N PHE A 67 -11.18 15.18 -3.96
CA PHE A 67 -10.32 14.22 -3.27
C PHE A 67 -11.05 12.88 -3.07
N VAL A 68 -10.41 11.79 -3.51
CA VAL A 68 -10.91 10.43 -3.31
C VAL A 68 -10.15 9.78 -2.15
N LYS A 69 -10.87 9.12 -1.24
CA LYS A 69 -10.23 8.36 -0.16
C LYS A 69 -9.35 7.25 -0.73
N GLY A 70 -8.15 7.06 -0.17
CA GLY A 70 -7.14 6.12 -0.70
C GLY A 70 -7.54 4.65 -0.69
N ASP A 71 -8.60 4.26 0.02
CA ASP A 71 -9.17 2.90 0.04
C ASP A 71 -10.12 2.62 -1.14
N LYS A 72 -10.42 3.63 -1.97
CA LYS A 72 -11.32 3.50 -3.13
C LYS A 72 -10.54 3.36 -4.44
N ASN A 73 -11.11 2.57 -5.35
CA ASN A 73 -10.57 2.44 -6.70
C ASN A 73 -10.95 3.67 -7.53
N LEU A 74 -9.94 4.45 -7.97
CA LEU A 74 -10.13 5.70 -8.69
C LEU A 74 -10.92 5.52 -10.00
N ASP A 75 -10.68 4.44 -10.75
CA ASP A 75 -11.38 4.18 -12.01
C ASP A 75 -12.87 3.91 -11.80
N SER A 76 -13.22 3.24 -10.71
CA SER A 76 -14.62 3.00 -10.33
C SER A 76 -15.32 4.30 -9.97
N VAL A 77 -14.67 5.17 -9.19
CA VAL A 77 -15.20 6.49 -8.82
C VAL A 77 -15.42 7.35 -10.07
N ILE A 78 -14.47 7.36 -11.00
CA ILE A 78 -14.58 8.09 -12.27
C ILE A 78 -15.74 7.57 -13.11
N LYS A 79 -15.91 6.24 -13.19
CA LYS A 79 -17.01 5.63 -13.92
C LYS A 79 -18.37 5.99 -13.32
N ASP A 80 -18.46 6.07 -11.99
CA ASP A 80 -19.68 6.49 -11.31
C ASP A 80 -19.95 7.99 -11.48
N LEU A 81 -18.91 8.82 -11.47
CA LEU A 81 -19.01 10.25 -11.80
C LEU A 81 -19.54 10.46 -13.22
N GLY A 82 -19.05 9.70 -14.20
CA GLY A 82 -19.50 9.79 -15.60
C GLY A 82 -20.98 9.46 -15.83
N LYS A 83 -21.71 8.95 -14.82
CA LYS A 83 -23.16 8.73 -14.89
C LYS A 83 -23.98 9.95 -14.45
N LEU A 84 -23.33 10.96 -13.87
CA LEU A 84 -23.99 12.20 -13.48
C LEU A 84 -24.41 12.99 -14.71
N ASP A 85 -25.52 13.71 -14.58
CA ASP A 85 -26.08 14.58 -15.61
C ASP A 85 -25.26 15.87 -15.72
N ILE A 86 -24.07 15.75 -16.30
CA ILE A 86 -23.10 16.82 -16.52
C ILE A 86 -22.75 16.84 -18.01
N ASN A 87 -22.57 18.04 -18.58
CA ASN A 87 -22.17 18.18 -19.97
C ASN A 87 -20.68 17.83 -20.17
N TRP A 88 -20.37 16.54 -20.23
CA TRP A 88 -19.00 16.02 -20.40
C TRP A 88 -18.33 16.39 -21.74
N ARG A 89 -18.99 17.13 -22.64
CA ARG A 89 -18.36 17.71 -23.84
C ARG A 89 -17.67 19.04 -23.55
N GLU A 90 -18.11 19.74 -22.50
CA GLU A 90 -17.57 21.04 -22.08
C GLU A 90 -16.53 20.90 -20.95
N TYR A 91 -16.56 19.78 -20.22
CA TYR A 91 -15.67 19.54 -19.08
C TYR A 91 -14.79 18.31 -19.30
N ASN A 92 -13.51 18.43 -18.96
CA ASN A 92 -12.55 17.33 -18.98
C ASN A 92 -12.29 16.82 -17.56
N LEU A 93 -12.47 15.52 -17.34
CA LEU A 93 -12.12 14.88 -16.08
C LEU A 93 -10.65 14.42 -16.11
N ILE A 94 -9.77 15.21 -15.50
CA ILE A 94 -8.33 14.89 -15.42
C ILE A 94 -8.06 14.10 -14.14
N LYS A 95 -7.49 12.91 -14.27
CA LYS A 95 -7.07 12.11 -13.10
C LYS A 95 -5.85 12.74 -12.46
N SER A 96 -5.78 12.73 -11.12
CA SER A 96 -4.58 13.15 -10.38
C SER A 96 -3.32 12.37 -10.78
N SER A 97 -3.44 11.20 -11.42
CA SER A 97 -2.30 10.47 -12.00
C SER A 97 -1.55 11.26 -13.09
N SER A 98 -2.19 12.27 -13.70
CA SER A 98 -1.57 13.13 -14.72
C SER A 98 -0.74 14.25 -14.08
N ASN A 99 -1.23 14.84 -12.99
CA ASN A 99 -0.57 15.97 -12.31
C ASN A 99 0.39 15.51 -11.19
N TYR A 100 0.17 14.32 -10.64
CA TYR A 100 1.01 13.68 -9.61
C TYR A 100 1.39 12.24 -10.01
N PRO A 101 2.00 12.03 -11.20
CA PRO A 101 2.35 10.69 -11.67
C PRO A 101 3.35 10.00 -10.73
N ALA A 102 4.29 10.76 -10.16
CA ALA A 102 5.24 10.27 -9.16
C ALA A 102 4.54 9.70 -7.92
N LEU A 103 3.53 10.39 -7.41
CA LEU A 103 2.79 9.98 -6.23
C LEU A 103 1.99 8.71 -6.51
N GLN A 104 1.27 8.68 -7.62
CA GLN A 104 0.47 7.52 -8.03
C GLN A 104 1.36 6.28 -8.27
N GLN A 105 2.49 6.45 -8.96
CA GLN A 105 3.46 5.38 -9.14
C GLN A 105 4.03 4.91 -7.82
N SER A 106 4.29 5.82 -6.88
CA SER A 106 4.80 5.47 -5.54
C SER A 106 3.80 4.62 -4.77
N ILE A 107 2.53 5.02 -4.76
CA ILE A 107 1.44 4.26 -4.14
C ILE A 107 1.34 2.86 -4.76
N SER A 108 1.23 2.78 -6.10
CA SER A 108 1.11 1.50 -6.81
C SER A 108 2.34 0.62 -6.62
N GLY A 109 3.54 1.21 -6.59
CA GLY A 109 4.80 0.52 -6.37
C GLY A 109 4.86 -0.12 -4.99
N ILE A 110 4.43 0.60 -3.96
CA ILE A 110 4.34 0.07 -2.59
C ILE A 110 3.32 -1.07 -2.53
N TYR A 111 2.12 -0.91 -3.09
CA TYR A 111 1.14 -2.01 -3.12
C TYR A 111 1.68 -3.25 -3.83
N SER A 112 2.36 -3.07 -4.96
CA SER A 112 2.93 -4.19 -5.73
C SER A 112 4.02 -4.93 -4.97
N ILE A 113 4.97 -4.21 -4.36
CA ILE A 113 6.05 -4.83 -3.57
C ILE A 113 5.48 -5.49 -2.32
N SER A 114 4.59 -4.81 -1.59
CA SER A 114 3.94 -5.35 -0.39
C SER A 114 3.16 -6.63 -0.70
N ASN A 115 2.42 -6.67 -1.82
CA ASN A 115 1.69 -7.88 -2.21
C ASN A 115 2.62 -9.04 -2.60
N LYS A 116 3.71 -8.75 -3.34
CA LYS A 116 4.71 -9.77 -3.68
C LYS A 116 5.42 -10.31 -2.45
N LEU A 117 5.79 -9.44 -1.51
CA LEU A 117 6.37 -9.84 -0.24
C LEU A 117 5.37 -10.66 0.58
N PHE A 118 4.11 -10.24 0.66
CA PHE A 118 3.08 -10.98 1.36
C PHE A 118 2.94 -12.40 0.83
N VAL A 119 2.71 -12.57 -0.48
CA VAL A 119 2.55 -13.90 -1.10
C VAL A 119 3.84 -14.72 -1.01
N GLY A 120 5.00 -14.10 -1.27
CA GLY A 120 6.30 -14.78 -1.22
C GLY A 120 6.64 -15.29 0.19
N SER A 121 6.41 -14.46 1.22
CA SER A 121 6.57 -14.85 2.61
C SER A 121 5.61 -15.96 3.01
N LEU A 122 4.39 -15.95 2.48
CA LEU A 122 3.38 -16.96 2.76
C LEU A 122 3.78 -18.35 2.23
N ILE A 123 4.29 -18.39 0.99
CA ILE A 123 4.84 -19.62 0.38
C ILE A 123 6.08 -20.09 1.15
N PHE A 124 7.00 -19.18 1.43
CA PHE A 124 8.23 -19.50 2.17
C PHE A 124 7.94 -20.08 3.55
N ALA A 125 7.04 -19.44 4.31
CA ALA A 125 6.59 -19.96 5.60
C ALA A 125 5.95 -21.34 5.47
N GLY A 126 5.11 -21.54 4.44
CA GLY A 126 4.49 -22.83 4.16
C GLY A 126 5.49 -23.96 3.93
N VAL A 127 6.53 -23.70 3.13
CA VAL A 127 7.61 -24.67 2.85
C VAL A 127 8.40 -24.98 4.12
N VAL A 128 8.83 -23.95 4.86
CA VAL A 128 9.64 -24.10 6.07
C VAL A 128 8.88 -24.87 7.15
N VAL A 129 7.63 -24.51 7.41
CA VAL A 129 6.78 -25.19 8.40
C VAL A 129 6.54 -26.65 8.01
N SER A 130 6.26 -26.92 6.73
CA SER A 130 6.08 -28.28 6.24
C SER A 130 7.33 -29.13 6.47
N LEU A 131 8.50 -28.58 6.16
CA LEU A 131 9.78 -29.26 6.35
C LEU A 131 10.05 -29.52 7.83
N LEU A 132 9.82 -28.54 8.71
CA LEU A 132 10.00 -28.69 10.14
C LEU A 132 9.09 -29.78 10.73
N LEU A 133 7.82 -29.81 10.33
CA LEU A 133 6.89 -30.85 10.76
C LEU A 133 7.29 -32.24 10.25
N PHE A 134 7.81 -32.33 9.03
CA PHE A 134 8.33 -33.58 8.48
C PHE A 134 9.54 -34.09 9.28
N LEU A 135 10.51 -33.22 9.57
CA LEU A 135 11.67 -33.57 10.40
C LEU A 135 11.26 -33.94 11.82
N TRP A 136 10.34 -33.19 12.41
CA TRP A 136 9.84 -33.44 13.77
C TRP A 136 9.15 -34.80 13.89
N MET A 137 8.30 -35.17 12.91
CA MET A 137 7.68 -36.49 12.89
C MET A 137 8.70 -37.61 12.64
N ASN A 138 9.72 -37.36 11.81
CA ASN A 138 10.78 -38.34 11.59
C ASN A 138 11.61 -38.60 12.86
N ALA A 139 11.86 -37.58 13.67
CA ALA A 139 12.58 -37.72 14.93
C ALA A 139 11.81 -38.56 15.96
N ARG A 140 10.46 -38.59 15.88
CA ARG A 140 9.57 -39.27 16.84
C ARG A 140 9.02 -40.61 16.34
N LYS A 141 9.61 -41.19 15.28
CA LYS A 141 9.21 -42.52 14.75
C LYS A 141 9.18 -43.62 15.81
N LYS A 142 10.16 -43.63 16.73
CA LYS A 142 10.26 -44.63 17.80
C LYS A 142 9.10 -44.53 18.79
N GLU A 143 8.71 -43.31 19.17
CA GLU A 143 7.54 -43.07 20.04
C GLU A 143 6.26 -43.59 19.36
N ILE A 144 6.07 -43.25 18.08
CA ILE A 144 4.93 -43.70 17.28
C ILE A 144 4.87 -45.23 17.22
N ALA A 145 6.01 -45.90 17.01
CA ALA A 145 6.07 -47.35 16.94
C ALA A 145 5.74 -48.04 18.28
N VAL A 146 6.18 -47.46 19.40
CA VAL A 146 5.83 -47.93 20.75
C VAL A 146 4.33 -47.78 21.00
N LEU A 147 3.74 -46.61 20.69
CA LEU A 147 2.31 -46.36 20.86
C LEU A 147 1.44 -47.31 20.01
N LEU A 148 1.84 -47.56 18.75
CA LEU A 148 1.18 -48.54 17.89
C LEU A 148 1.32 -49.98 18.43
N SER A 149 2.46 -50.33 19.02
CA SER A 149 2.69 -51.66 19.61
C SER A 149 1.87 -51.89 20.89
N LEU A 150 1.49 -50.81 21.58
CA LEU A 150 0.56 -50.83 22.72
C LEU A 150 -0.91 -50.95 22.31
N GLY A 151 -1.21 -50.97 21.00
CA GLY A 151 -2.57 -51.12 20.47
C GLY A 151 -3.34 -49.82 20.30
N ILE A 152 -2.70 -48.66 20.48
CA ILE A 152 -3.32 -47.34 20.26
C ILE A 152 -3.57 -47.14 18.77
N SER A 153 -4.74 -46.60 18.42
CA SER A 153 -5.11 -46.42 17.02
C SER A 153 -4.33 -45.26 16.37
N LYS A 154 -4.12 -45.36 15.05
CA LYS A 154 -3.46 -44.31 14.26
C LYS A 154 -4.17 -42.95 14.35
N LEU A 155 -5.49 -42.96 14.53
CA LEU A 155 -6.30 -41.74 14.67
C LEU A 155 -6.10 -41.06 16.03
N GLU A 156 -5.95 -41.83 17.11
CA GLU A 156 -5.66 -41.27 18.44
C GLU A 156 -4.29 -40.60 18.48
N ILE A 157 -3.27 -41.25 17.90
CA ILE A 157 -1.92 -40.67 17.76
C ILE A 157 -1.96 -39.38 16.93
N PHE A 158 -2.72 -39.38 15.83
CA PHE A 158 -2.90 -38.18 15.01
C PHE A 158 -3.61 -37.05 15.76
N GLY A 159 -4.64 -37.37 16.55
CA GLY A 159 -5.34 -36.42 17.41
C GLY A 159 -4.42 -35.78 18.46
N GLN A 160 -3.53 -36.57 19.07
CA GLN A 160 -2.50 -36.05 19.98
C GLN A 160 -1.61 -35.02 19.28
N PHE A 161 -1.13 -35.30 18.06
CA PHE A 161 -0.30 -34.35 17.31
C PHE A 161 -1.03 -33.06 16.94
N ILE A 162 -2.34 -33.12 16.64
CA ILE A 162 -3.15 -31.91 16.44
C ILE A 162 -3.15 -31.05 17.70
N ILE A 163 -3.41 -31.66 18.86
CA ILE A 163 -3.46 -30.95 20.14
C ILE A 163 -2.09 -30.32 20.45
N GLU A 164 -1.00 -31.07 20.30
CA GLU A 164 0.37 -30.56 20.49
C GLU A 164 0.66 -29.35 19.58
N MET A 165 0.29 -29.42 18.29
CA MET A 165 0.47 -28.30 17.37
C MET A 165 -0.33 -27.06 17.79
N VAL A 166 -1.58 -27.23 18.24
CA VAL A 166 -2.40 -26.11 18.72
C VAL A 166 -1.72 -25.42 19.90
N PHE A 167 -1.25 -26.18 20.89
CA PHE A 167 -0.56 -25.63 22.06
C PHE A 167 0.72 -24.86 21.71
N ILE A 168 1.49 -25.32 20.72
CA ILE A 168 2.71 -24.64 20.27
C ILE A 168 2.37 -23.40 19.42
N SER A 169 1.29 -23.46 18.64
CA SER A 169 0.90 -22.38 17.74
C SER A 169 0.42 -21.12 18.47
N ILE A 170 -0.27 -21.25 19.61
CA ILE A 170 -0.81 -20.12 20.37
C ILE A 170 0.30 -19.13 20.81
N PRO A 171 1.34 -19.53 21.57
CA PRO A 171 2.40 -18.62 21.96
C PRO A 171 3.22 -18.14 20.75
N ALA A 172 3.36 -18.96 19.70
CA ALA A 172 4.05 -18.55 18.47
C ALA A 172 3.31 -17.42 17.73
N LEU A 173 1.98 -17.51 17.62
CA LEU A 173 1.14 -16.47 17.01
C LEU A 173 1.11 -15.18 17.84
N LEU A 174 1.07 -15.30 19.18
CA LEU A 174 1.18 -14.14 20.06
C LEU A 174 2.54 -13.46 19.91
N GLY A 175 3.64 -14.23 19.92
CA GLY A 175 4.99 -13.69 19.72
C GLY A 175 5.16 -13.04 18.36
N SER A 176 4.61 -13.63 17.30
CA SER A 176 4.71 -13.08 15.94
C SER A 176 3.96 -11.76 15.79
N TYR A 177 2.83 -11.57 16.48
CA TYR A 177 2.11 -10.30 16.48
C TYR A 177 2.97 -9.14 17.02
N PHE A 178 3.62 -9.33 18.16
CA PHE A 178 4.51 -8.30 18.73
C PHE A 178 5.74 -8.05 17.85
N LEU A 179 6.33 -9.12 17.29
CA LEU A 179 7.45 -8.99 16.36
C LEU A 179 7.06 -8.24 15.09
N ALA A 180 5.86 -8.50 14.56
CA ALA A 180 5.34 -7.80 13.39
C ALA A 180 5.15 -6.31 13.69
N GLN A 181 4.55 -5.96 14.83
CA GLN A 181 4.35 -4.56 15.23
C GLN A 181 5.68 -3.79 15.31
N TYR A 182 6.72 -4.39 15.89
CA TYR A 182 8.04 -3.74 16.02
C TYR A 182 8.79 -3.65 14.68
N THR A 183 8.58 -4.60 13.77
CA THR A 183 9.33 -4.68 12.52
C THR A 183 8.63 -3.93 11.37
N ALA A 184 7.32 -3.70 11.49
CA ALA A 184 6.48 -3.08 10.48
C ALA A 184 7.02 -1.73 10.01
N ASP A 185 7.33 -0.81 10.93
CA ASP A 185 7.83 0.53 10.62
C ASP A 185 9.15 0.49 9.84
N LYS A 186 10.09 -0.35 10.29
CA LYS A 186 11.40 -0.49 9.64
C LYS A 186 11.26 -1.05 8.24
N LEU A 187 10.47 -2.12 8.09
CA LEU A 187 10.27 -2.76 6.80
C LEU A 187 9.52 -1.84 5.84
N GLY A 188 8.47 -1.17 6.30
CA GLY A 188 7.68 -0.24 5.49
C GLY A 188 8.49 0.97 5.05
N ASN A 189 9.30 1.56 5.93
CA ASN A 189 10.20 2.66 5.56
C ASN A 189 11.25 2.23 4.53
N ASN A 190 11.78 1.00 4.64
CA ASN A 190 12.70 0.47 3.64
C ASN A 190 12.03 0.26 2.27
N ILE A 191 10.79 -0.24 2.25
CA ILE A 191 10.00 -0.38 1.02
C ILE A 191 9.71 1.01 0.43
N LEU A 192 9.26 1.96 1.25
CA LEU A 192 9.01 3.34 0.85
C LEU A 192 10.25 3.93 0.19
N ASN A 193 11.39 3.95 0.88
CA ASN A 193 12.64 4.53 0.39
C ASN A 193 13.11 3.91 -0.93
N LYS A 194 12.92 2.59 -1.09
CA LYS A 194 13.29 1.91 -2.33
C LYS A 194 12.37 2.31 -3.49
N VAL A 195 11.06 2.28 -3.26
CA VAL A 195 10.07 2.62 -4.29
C VAL A 195 10.17 4.10 -4.68
N THR A 196 10.21 5.01 -3.71
CA THR A 196 10.31 6.44 -3.96
C THR A 196 11.65 6.81 -4.59
N GLY A 197 12.75 6.17 -4.17
CA GLY A 197 14.08 6.37 -4.75
C GLY A 197 14.17 5.92 -6.22
N ASP A 198 13.60 4.77 -6.57
CA ASP A 198 13.58 4.28 -7.95
C ASP A 198 12.70 5.16 -8.85
N ILE A 199 11.54 5.58 -8.35
CA ILE A 199 10.60 6.46 -9.07
C ILE A 199 11.19 7.86 -9.24
N ALA A 200 11.80 8.44 -8.21
CA ALA A 200 12.44 9.74 -8.29
C ALA A 200 13.53 9.75 -9.37
N LYS A 201 14.33 8.68 -9.48
CA LYS A 201 15.34 8.54 -10.55
C LYS A 201 14.72 8.42 -11.94
N GLN A 202 13.63 7.67 -12.07
CA GLN A 202 12.93 7.51 -13.35
C GLN A 202 12.31 8.82 -13.82
N ILE A 203 11.63 9.53 -12.92
CA ILE A 203 10.95 10.78 -13.22
C ILE A 203 11.94 11.90 -13.44
N ALA A 204 13.03 12.00 -12.66
CA ALA A 204 14.09 12.96 -12.95
C ALA A 204 14.65 12.84 -14.38
N ARG A 205 14.80 11.60 -14.91
CA ARG A 205 15.19 11.37 -16.30
C ARG A 205 14.14 11.82 -17.30
N GLN A 206 12.87 11.62 -16.98
CA GLN A 206 11.74 11.99 -17.84
C GLN A 206 11.50 13.52 -17.84
N SER A 207 11.61 14.17 -16.67
CA SER A 207 11.53 15.62 -16.51
C SER A 207 12.66 16.34 -17.25
N ALA A 208 13.88 15.79 -17.22
CA ALA A 208 15.01 16.30 -18.01
C ALA A 208 14.76 16.20 -19.53
N SER A 209 13.98 15.22 -19.98
CA SER A 209 13.62 15.05 -21.41
C SER A 209 12.41 15.88 -21.85
N SER A 210 11.52 16.25 -20.91
CA SER A 210 10.25 16.92 -21.22
C SER A 210 10.26 18.44 -21.02
N GLN A 211 11.39 19.07 -20.66
CA GLN A 211 11.48 20.51 -20.37
C GLN A 211 10.35 21.00 -19.45
N LEU A 212 10.06 20.24 -18.38
CA LEU A 212 9.16 20.71 -17.34
C LEU A 212 9.78 21.97 -16.71
N GLY A 213 9.03 23.09 -16.74
CA GLY A 213 9.41 24.38 -16.16
C GLY A 213 9.52 24.34 -14.64
N GLY A 214 9.63 25.50 -14.00
CA GLY A 214 9.65 25.63 -12.54
C GLY A 214 8.25 25.62 -11.91
N GLY A 215 8.17 25.95 -10.63
CA GLY A 215 6.92 26.21 -9.92
C GLY A 215 6.23 24.99 -9.28
N ALA A 216 5.07 25.27 -8.69
CA ALA A 216 4.26 24.32 -7.93
C ALA A 216 3.85 23.08 -8.73
N GLU A 217 3.59 23.25 -10.03
CA GLU A 217 3.17 22.16 -10.92
C GLU A 217 4.30 21.16 -11.16
N ALA A 218 5.52 21.64 -11.39
CA ALA A 218 6.70 20.79 -11.55
C ALA A 218 7.08 20.10 -10.25
N GLU A 219 6.92 20.77 -9.11
CA GLU A 219 7.14 20.15 -7.80
C GLU A 219 6.09 19.06 -7.50
N GLY A 220 4.82 19.33 -7.81
CA GLY A 220 3.73 18.36 -7.72
C GLY A 220 3.97 17.13 -8.60
N PHE A 221 4.44 17.34 -9.83
CA PHE A 221 4.77 16.26 -10.78
C PHE A 221 5.83 15.29 -10.22
N ASN A 222 6.82 15.82 -9.50
CA ASN A 222 7.90 15.05 -8.89
C ASN A 222 7.59 14.55 -7.47
N LYS A 223 6.45 14.93 -6.88
CA LYS A 223 6.10 14.58 -5.49
C LYS A 223 5.84 13.09 -5.34
N THR A 224 6.59 12.45 -4.43
CA THR A 224 6.39 11.04 -4.05
C THR A 224 5.80 10.94 -2.64
N LEU A 225 5.47 9.72 -2.20
CA LEU A 225 5.03 9.48 -0.82
C LEU A 225 6.12 9.90 0.17
N SER A 226 5.77 10.79 1.11
CA SER A 226 6.71 11.30 2.13
C SER A 226 6.80 10.43 3.38
N GLY A 227 5.79 9.61 3.63
CA GLY A 227 5.73 8.75 4.81
C GLY A 227 4.65 7.67 4.69
N LEU A 228 4.76 6.67 5.55
CA LEU A 228 3.77 5.62 5.72
C LEU A 228 3.31 5.59 7.17
N ASP A 229 2.00 5.59 7.39
CA ASP A 229 1.41 5.26 8.68
C ASP A 229 1.01 3.78 8.65
N ILE A 230 1.72 2.96 9.42
CA ILE A 230 1.62 1.50 9.34
C ILE A 230 0.81 0.98 10.51
N ASN A 231 -0.36 0.45 10.19
CA ASN A 231 -1.28 -0.10 11.18
C ASN A 231 -1.57 -1.57 10.86
N VAL A 232 -1.43 -2.43 11.87
CA VAL A 232 -1.77 -3.85 11.75
C VAL A 232 -3.30 -4.00 11.90
N LEU A 233 -3.98 -4.13 10.77
CA LEU A 233 -5.42 -4.34 10.76
C LEU A 233 -5.79 -5.75 11.27
N PRO A 234 -6.71 -5.89 12.24
CA PRO A 234 -7.14 -7.19 12.77
C PRO A 234 -7.64 -8.18 11.69
N LYS A 235 -8.25 -7.65 10.63
CA LYS A 235 -8.73 -8.44 9.48
C LYS A 235 -7.61 -9.27 8.84
N PHE A 236 -6.41 -8.71 8.70
CA PHE A 236 -5.27 -9.42 8.09
C PHE A 236 -4.64 -10.44 9.04
N ILE A 237 -4.67 -10.18 10.35
CA ILE A 237 -4.25 -11.16 11.36
C ILE A 237 -5.08 -12.44 11.23
N ILE A 238 -6.40 -12.30 11.10
CA ILE A 238 -7.31 -13.44 10.93
C ILE A 238 -6.95 -14.25 9.67
N TYR A 239 -6.66 -13.59 8.55
CA TYR A 239 -6.23 -14.29 7.33
C TYR A 239 -4.93 -15.06 7.50
N VAL A 240 -3.94 -14.50 8.20
CA VAL A 240 -2.68 -15.19 8.50
C VAL A 240 -2.93 -16.39 9.41
N VAL A 241 -3.74 -16.25 10.45
CA VAL A 241 -4.07 -17.35 11.38
C VAL A 241 -4.77 -18.49 10.64
N ILE A 242 -5.77 -18.19 9.81
CA ILE A 242 -6.49 -19.19 9.00
C ILE A 242 -5.52 -19.89 8.05
N PHE A 243 -4.71 -19.12 7.31
CA PHE A 243 -3.75 -19.67 6.36
C PHE A 243 -2.72 -20.57 7.06
N MET A 244 -2.11 -20.11 8.15
CA MET A 244 -1.11 -20.89 8.90
C MET A 244 -1.72 -22.14 9.50
N SER A 245 -2.95 -22.07 10.02
CA SER A 245 -3.67 -23.24 10.53
C SER A 245 -3.93 -24.26 9.42
N PHE A 246 -4.32 -23.80 8.23
CA PHE A 246 -4.51 -24.64 7.05
C PHE A 246 -3.20 -25.32 6.63
N VAL A 247 -2.09 -24.57 6.54
CA VAL A 247 -0.77 -25.12 6.23
C VAL A 247 -0.37 -26.18 7.26
N LEU A 248 -0.42 -25.86 8.55
CA LEU A 248 -0.06 -26.78 9.62
C LEU A 248 -0.84 -28.09 9.53
N LEU A 249 -2.15 -28.01 9.27
CA LEU A 249 -3.02 -29.17 9.15
C LEU A 249 -2.66 -30.01 7.92
N VAL A 250 -2.48 -29.39 6.75
CA VAL A 250 -2.09 -30.10 5.52
C VAL A 250 -0.71 -30.75 5.68
N SER A 251 0.27 -30.02 6.21
CA SER A 251 1.62 -30.53 6.47
C SER A 251 1.61 -31.69 7.46
N LEU A 252 0.83 -31.61 8.54
CA LEU A 252 0.69 -32.70 9.49
C LEU A 252 0.05 -33.93 8.83
N ILE A 253 -1.00 -33.76 8.03
CA ILE A 253 -1.63 -34.88 7.31
C ILE A 253 -0.62 -35.58 6.39
N LEU A 254 0.10 -34.81 5.57
CA LEU A 254 1.10 -35.35 4.65
C LEU A 254 2.19 -36.13 5.38
N SER A 255 2.73 -35.53 6.44
CA SER A 255 3.78 -36.14 7.25
C SER A 255 3.28 -37.37 8.04
N SER A 256 2.03 -37.32 8.54
CA SER A 256 1.38 -38.41 9.26
C SER A 256 1.06 -39.59 8.36
N ILE A 257 0.55 -39.36 7.16
CA ILE A 257 0.32 -40.44 6.18
C ILE A 257 1.64 -41.12 5.82
N TYR A 258 2.71 -40.34 5.61
CA TYR A 258 4.03 -40.90 5.28
C TYR A 258 4.57 -41.79 6.39
N THR A 259 4.47 -41.34 7.65
CA THR A 259 5.06 -42.04 8.80
C THR A 259 4.17 -43.18 9.32
N LEU A 260 2.85 -42.96 9.47
CA LEU A 260 1.90 -43.93 10.05
C LEU A 260 1.50 -45.06 9.08
N ARG A 261 1.85 -44.96 7.78
CA ARG A 261 1.68 -46.07 6.83
C ARG A 261 2.69 -47.20 7.04
N LYS A 262 3.85 -46.92 7.62
CA LYS A 262 4.89 -47.93 7.88
C LYS A 262 4.46 -48.90 8.99
N ASN A 263 4.92 -50.15 8.90
CA ASN A 263 4.67 -51.13 9.96
C ASN A 263 5.47 -50.79 11.23
N PRO A 264 4.98 -51.11 12.44
CA PRO A 264 5.69 -50.82 13.69
C PRO A 264 7.11 -51.40 13.72
N LYS A 265 7.28 -52.59 13.15
CA LYS A 265 8.58 -53.25 13.02
C LYS A 265 9.54 -52.48 12.10
N GLU A 266 9.05 -51.90 11.00
CA GLU A 266 9.85 -51.08 10.10
C GLU A 266 10.26 -49.77 10.76
N LEU A 267 9.34 -49.13 11.50
CA LEU A 267 9.63 -47.90 12.25
C LEU A 267 10.68 -48.08 13.37
N LEU A 268 10.82 -49.29 13.92
CA LEU A 268 11.80 -49.62 14.96
C LEU A 268 13.17 -50.03 14.40
N ILE A 269 13.22 -50.55 13.17
CA ILE A 269 14.44 -51.04 12.51
C ILE A 269 15.03 -49.99 11.55
N ASP A 270 14.24 -48.99 11.12
CA ASP A 270 14.72 -47.83 10.36
C ASP A 270 15.72 -47.01 11.21
N ASN A 271 17.01 -47.32 11.06
CA ASN A 271 18.14 -46.60 11.63
C ASN A 271 18.80 -45.63 10.62
N ASN A 272 18.18 -45.42 9.46
CA ASN A 272 18.62 -44.44 8.45
C ASN A 272 17.63 -43.29 8.32
#